data_AF-A0A7R9R0F3-F1
#
_entry.id   AF-A0A7R9R0F3-F1
#
_cell.length_a   1.000
_cell.length_b   1.000
_cell.length_c   1.000
_cell.angle_alpha   90.00
_cell.angle_beta   90.00
_cell.angle_gamma   90.00
#
_symmetry.space_group_name_H-M   'P 1'
#
loop_
_entity.id
_entity.type
_entity.pdbx_description
1 polymer ?
#
loop_
_entity_poly.entity_id
_entity_poly.type
_entity_poly.pdbx_seq_one_letter_code
_entity_poly.pdbx_strand_id
1 'polypeptide(L)'
;MSGMRVAFPNTKRTWFFDAFPSIDKVPKVASPVLVIHGTEDEVIDFSHGLAMYERCPRAVEPLWVEGAGHNDVELYSQYLDRLKQFISVDLVN
;
A
#
# COMPACT_ATOMS: atom_id res chain seq x y z
N MET A 1 1.48 -1.03 7.00
CA MET A 1 2.95 -0.93 6.83
C MET A 1 3.64 -0.31 8.05
N SER A 2 4.55 -1.04 8.70
CA SER A 2 5.49 -0.54 9.72
C SER A 2 6.85 -1.22 9.57
N GLY A 3 7.95 -0.49 9.68
CA GLY A 3 9.29 -1.04 9.45
C GLY A 3 9.64 -2.10 10.49
N MET A 4 9.24 -1.88 11.74
CA MET A 4 9.39 -2.88 12.80
C MET A 4 8.54 -4.13 12.55
N ARG A 5 7.41 -4.03 11.86
CA ARG A 5 6.57 -5.18 11.49
C ARG A 5 7.12 -5.95 10.29
N VAL A 6 7.87 -5.29 9.41
CA VAL A 6 8.63 -5.99 8.35
C VAL A 6 9.74 -6.84 8.99
N ALA A 7 10.56 -6.24 9.86
CA ALA A 7 11.66 -6.95 10.52
C ALA A 7 11.19 -7.98 11.56
N PHE A 8 10.08 -7.69 12.24
CA PHE A 8 9.52 -8.51 13.33
C PHE A 8 7.98 -8.62 13.20
N PRO A 9 7.46 -9.55 12.38
CA PRO A 9 6.03 -9.65 12.02
C PRO A 9 5.06 -9.72 13.19
N ASN A 10 5.46 -10.32 14.32
CA ASN A 10 4.62 -10.45 15.50
C ASN A 10 4.52 -9.17 16.35
N THR A 11 5.16 -8.08 15.92
CA THR A 11 5.17 -6.81 16.66
C THR A 11 3.80 -6.13 16.60
N LYS A 12 3.13 -6.05 17.75
CA LYS A 12 1.81 -5.39 17.87
C LYS A 12 1.92 -3.88 18.13
N ARG A 13 3.04 -3.41 18.67
CA ARG A 13 3.28 -2.01 19.07
C ARG A 13 4.09 -1.26 18.03
N THR A 14 3.71 -0.03 17.72
CA THR A 14 4.60 0.88 17.00
C THR A 14 5.58 1.53 17.99
N TRP A 15 6.87 1.39 17.70
CA TRP A 15 7.94 1.96 18.53
C TRP A 15 8.31 3.37 18.06
N PHE A 16 8.80 4.21 18.96
CA PHE A 16 9.19 5.59 18.62
C PHE A 16 10.34 5.67 17.61
N PHE A 17 11.12 4.61 17.49
CA PHE A 17 12.22 4.45 16.54
C PHE A 17 11.83 3.64 15.29
N ASP A 18 10.54 3.33 15.11
CA ASP A 18 10.08 2.76 13.85
C ASP A 18 10.25 3.82 12.75
N ALA A 19 11.08 3.52 11.75
CA ALA A 19 11.37 4.45 10.67
C ALA A 19 10.16 4.68 9.76
N PHE A 20 9.21 3.73 9.70
CA PHE A 20 8.10 3.74 8.75
C PHE A 20 6.75 3.48 9.43
N PRO A 21 6.28 4.27 10.41
CA PRO A 21 5.01 4.03 11.09
C PRO A 21 3.81 4.47 10.23
N SER A 22 3.82 4.12 8.95
CA SER A 22 2.83 4.52 7.94
C SER A 22 1.42 4.07 8.33
N ILE A 23 1.29 2.91 8.97
CA ILE A 23 0.00 2.39 9.43
C ILE A 23 -0.69 3.28 10.49
N ASP A 24 0.08 4.05 11.26
CA ASP A 24 -0.46 4.98 12.25
C ASP A 24 -0.69 6.38 11.64
N LYS A 25 -0.06 6.66 10.49
CA LYS A 25 -0.20 7.91 9.74
C LYS A 25 -1.36 7.86 8.74
N VAL A 26 -1.64 6.69 8.15
CA VAL A 26 -2.64 6.55 7.08
C VAL A 26 -4.05 7.02 7.46
N PRO A 27 -4.55 6.86 8.72
CA PRO A 27 -5.87 7.37 9.09
C PRO A 27 -5.99 8.90 9.05
N LYS A 28 -4.86 9.61 8.96
CA LYS A 28 -4.80 11.08 8.90
C LYS A 28 -4.77 11.61 7.47
N VAL A 29 -4.69 10.73 6.46
CA VAL A 29 -4.65 11.14 5.06
C VAL A 29 -6.06 11.48 4.59
N ALA A 30 -6.29 12.75 4.27
CA ALA A 30 -7.59 13.26 3.82
C ALA A 30 -7.76 13.25 2.29
N SER A 31 -6.69 13.04 1.53
CA SER A 31 -6.70 12.95 0.07
C SER A 31 -7.12 11.55 -0.40
N PRO A 32 -7.63 11.37 -1.64
CA PRO A 32 -7.79 10.05 -2.22
C PRO A 32 -6.46 9.29 -2.22
N VAL A 33 -6.49 7.99 -1.91
CA VAL A 33 -5.29 7.14 -1.86
C VAL A 33 -5.52 5.88 -2.69
N LEU A 34 -4.69 5.71 -3.71
CA LEU A 34 -4.55 4.45 -4.43
C LEU A 34 -3.45 3.62 -3.77
N VAL A 35 -3.77 2.37 -3.43
CA VAL A 35 -2.78 1.35 -3.05
C VAL A 35 -2.55 0.43 -4.24
N ILE A 36 -1.28 0.25 -4.63
CA ILE A 36 -0.85 -0.74 -5.62
C ILE A 36 0.15 -1.66 -4.93
N HIS A 37 -0.03 -2.97 -5.01
CA HIS A 37 0.84 -3.95 -4.35
C HIS A 37 0.88 -5.28 -5.12
N GLY A 38 2.06 -5.91 -5.18
CA GLY A 38 2.22 -7.24 -5.80
C GLY A 38 1.87 -8.37 -4.84
N THR A 39 1.14 -9.39 -5.29
CA THR A 39 0.67 -10.45 -4.37
C THR A 39 1.78 -11.40 -3.90
N GLU A 40 2.91 -11.42 -4.59
CA GLU A 40 4.09 -12.25 -4.27
C GLU A 40 5.28 -11.39 -3.78
N ASP A 41 5.04 -10.18 -3.27
CA ASP A 41 6.08 -9.31 -2.71
C ASP A 41 6.81 -9.99 -1.54
N GLU A 42 8.07 -10.35 -1.81
CA GLU A 42 8.94 -11.12 -0.93
C GLU A 42 9.65 -10.25 0.14
N VAL A 43 9.62 -8.93 -0.01
CA VAL A 43 10.26 -7.97 0.89
C VAL A 43 9.23 -7.36 1.84
N ILE A 44 8.08 -6.98 1.31
CA ILE A 44 6.96 -6.36 2.02
C ILE A 44 5.70 -7.18 1.73
N ASP A 45 5.43 -8.14 2.61
CA ASP A 45 4.28 -9.04 2.48
C ASP A 45 2.96 -8.32 2.13
N PHE A 46 2.18 -8.94 1.24
CA PHE A 46 0.90 -8.42 0.73
C PHE A 46 -0.06 -7.90 1.82
N SER A 47 -0.06 -8.51 3.01
CA SER A 47 -0.89 -8.06 4.14
C SER A 47 -0.62 -6.60 4.54
N HIS A 48 0.58 -6.06 4.25
CA HIS A 48 0.91 -4.67 4.51
C HIS A 48 0.14 -3.72 3.59
N GLY A 49 -0.01 -4.07 2.31
CA GLY A 49 -0.80 -3.32 1.33
C GLY A 49 -2.28 -3.36 1.68
N LEU A 50 -2.81 -4.56 1.99
CA LEU A 50 -4.19 -4.75 2.43
C LEU A 50 -4.51 -3.92 3.69
N ALA A 51 -3.65 -3.98 4.71
CA ALA A 51 -3.86 -3.22 5.95
C ALA A 51 -3.79 -1.70 5.74
N MET A 52 -3.03 -1.22 4.76
CA MET A 52 -3.02 0.21 4.40
C MET A 52 -4.33 0.62 3.74
N TYR A 53 -4.82 -0.20 2.80
CA TYR A 53 -6.10 0.01 2.13
C TYR A 53 -7.26 0.07 3.14
N GLU A 54 -7.37 -0.94 4.02
CA GLU A 54 -8.45 -1.04 5.01
C GLU A 54 -8.46 0.11 6.03
N ARG A 55 -7.30 0.66 6.39
CA ARG A 55 -7.18 1.74 7.38
C ARG A 55 -7.19 3.14 6.78
N CYS A 56 -7.16 3.26 5.46
CA CYS A 56 -7.17 4.55 4.79
C CYS A 56 -8.62 5.04 4.62
N PRO A 57 -9.02 6.19 5.21
CA PRO A 57 -10.41 6.66 5.16
C PRO A 57 -10.89 7.03 3.75
N ARG A 58 -9.95 7.36 2.88
CA ARG A 58 -10.15 7.85 1.51
C ARG A 58 -9.51 6.91 0.49
N ALA A 59 -9.41 5.63 0.82
CA ALA A 59 -8.90 4.63 -0.12
C ALA A 59 -9.84 4.53 -1.32
N VAL A 60 -9.28 4.57 -2.52
CA VAL A 60 -9.99 4.23 -3.76
C VAL A 60 -9.70 2.79 -4.13
N GLU A 61 -10.41 2.25 -5.13
CA GLU A 61 -10.25 0.86 -5.55
C GLU A 61 -8.77 0.50 -5.75
N PRO A 62 -8.22 -0.49 -5.02
CA PRO A 62 -6.80 -0.79 -5.07
C PRO A 62 -6.44 -1.51 -6.38
N LEU A 63 -5.15 -1.71 -6.62
CA LEU A 63 -4.66 -2.67 -7.61
C LEU A 63 -3.75 -3.69 -6.94
N TRP A 64 -4.21 -4.93 -6.91
CA TRP A 64 -3.42 -6.08 -6.52
C TRP A 64 -2.91 -6.76 -7.78
N VAL A 65 -1.59 -6.72 -7.99
CA VAL A 65 -0.97 -7.28 -9.18
C VAL A 65 -0.59 -8.73 -8.87
N GLU A 66 -1.41 -9.65 -9.38
CA GLU A 66 -1.23 -11.08 -9.17
C GLU A 66 0.13 -11.56 -9.73
N GLY A 67 0.94 -12.21 -8.91
CA GLY A 67 2.24 -12.77 -9.29
C GLY A 67 3.38 -11.76 -9.33
N ALA A 68 3.14 -10.47 -9.05
CA ALA A 68 4.20 -9.47 -8.95
C ALA A 68 4.89 -9.53 -7.57
N GLY A 69 6.22 -9.44 -7.59
CA GLY A 69 7.09 -9.29 -6.44
C GLY A 69 7.38 -7.83 -6.07
N HIS A 70 8.44 -7.59 -5.29
CA HIS A 70 8.73 -6.24 -4.78
C HIS A 70 9.17 -5.22 -5.84
N ASN A 71 9.82 -5.69 -6.92
CA ASN A 71 10.56 -4.85 -7.87
C ASN A 71 10.10 -5.00 -9.33
N ASP A 72 8.90 -5.54 -9.56
CA ASP A 72 8.40 -5.81 -10.91
C ASP A 72 6.96 -5.34 -11.16
N VAL A 73 6.29 -4.78 -10.14
CA VAL A 73 4.89 -4.33 -10.22
C VAL A 73 4.67 -3.37 -11.39
N GLU A 74 5.60 -2.47 -11.65
CA GLU A 74 5.54 -1.50 -12.75
C GLU A 74 5.71 -2.12 -14.15
N LEU A 75 6.19 -3.36 -14.25
CA LEU A 75 6.35 -4.08 -15.51
C LEU A 75 5.01 -4.63 -16.04
N TYR A 76 3.99 -4.72 -15.18
CA TYR A 76 2.66 -5.16 -15.54
C TYR A 76 1.85 -4.00 -16.14
N SER A 77 1.22 -4.22 -17.30
CA SER A 77 0.45 -3.17 -18.00
C SER A 77 -0.66 -2.56 -17.15
N GLN A 78 -1.26 -3.36 -16.28
CA GLN A 78 -2.32 -2.96 -15.34
C GLN A 78 -1.88 -1.80 -14.44
N TYR A 79 -0.59 -1.69 -14.10
CA TYR A 79 -0.04 -0.61 -13.28
C TYR A 79 -0.34 0.76 -13.90
N LEU A 80 0.03 0.94 -15.17
CA LEU A 80 -0.16 2.21 -15.87
C LEU A 80 -1.64 2.50 -16.11
N ASP A 81 -2.44 1.47 -16.41
CA ASP A 81 -3.87 1.65 -16.66
C ASP A 81 -4.60 2.11 -15.38
N ARG A 82 -4.33 1.46 -14.25
CA ARG A 82 -4.90 1.88 -12.95
C ARG A 82 -4.42 3.26 -12.54
N LEU A 83 -3.14 3.56 -12.73
CA LEU A 83 -2.57 4.87 -12.38
C LEU A 83 -3.19 6.00 -13.20
N LYS A 84 -3.40 5.79 -14.50
CA LYS A 84 -4.12 6.75 -15.36
C LYS A 84 -5.53 6.97 -14.85
N GLN A 85 -6.26 5.90 -14.55
CA GLN A 85 -7.62 5.98 -13.99
C GLN A 85 -7.65 6.77 -12.67
N PHE A 86 -6.65 6.58 -11.80
CA PHE A 86 -6.55 7.33 -10.55
C PHE A 86 -6.42 8.83 -10.81
N ILE A 87 -5.52 9.20 -11.71
CA ILE A 87 -5.24 10.61 -12.00
C ILE A 87 -6.41 11.28 -12.70
N SER A 88 -7.03 10.63 -13.69
CA SER A 88 -8.07 11.23 -14.52
C SER A 88 -9.47 11.18 -13.93
N VAL A 89 -9.75 10.21 -13.06
CA VAL A 89 -11.10 9.98 -12.51
C VAL A 89 -11.10 10.12 -11.00
N ASP A 90 -10.27 9.35 -10.28
CA ASP A 90 -10.39 9.26 -8.82
C ASP A 90 -9.92 10.53 -8.10
N LEU A 91 -8.96 11.28 -8.66
CA LEU A 91 -8.46 12.53 -8.09
C LEU A 91 -9.33 13.75 -8.40
N VAL A 92 -10.17 13.67 -9.44
CA VAL A 92 -11.00 14.79 -9.91
C VAL A 92 -12.35 14.84 -9.19
N ASN A 93 -12.77 13.72 -8.59
CA ASN A 93 -14.01 13.56 -7.84
C ASN A 93 -13.80 13.71 -6.32
#